data_AF-A0A2V3W8Y6-F1
#
_entry.id   AF-A0A2V3W8Y6-F1
#
_cell.length_a   1.000
_cell.length_b   1.000
_cell.length_c   1.000
_cell.angle_alpha   90.00
_cell.angle_beta   90.00
_cell.angle_gamma   90.00
#
_symmetry.space_group_name_H-M   'P 1'
#
loop_
_entity.id
_entity.type
_entity.pdbx_description
1 polymer ?
#
loop_
_entity_poly.entity_id
_entity_poly.type
_entity_poly.pdbx_seq_one_letter_code
_entity_poly.pdbx_strand_id
1 'polypeptide(L)'
;MIRHTLMLFALSVLLLLVACASKTQEKKPVDSAAGSKIATPFEQLSLKTSGKTVLEDAGKFILIEGSKCMQRENGAEAATILQWIEMPSYVDNGTVVLNGWDLRYLQSEREVNSMRVDITHSKLVKNTGSAMLMFEVQGKLTDQNHKDAYEFCVFYSAFGYHSAWFNATIESDYSGIEMSALQNKNQGAVATLENTGSKGTLKGNDAIAIMPRGFDFQFDDTFECKWRFSSCKWADRADYRLLQAAYSLSQTGISPNPDGSPHWVTQTIFKDNATRTHRIKTRAALIRGSSVKLRPDFLALNPRSTNTGDCRKNSDGIVRTQTFRINDLPYDYAVPMLTGWDLSYECENQQVQRAGIWIHDIHFDPRSSSMEYKVSSILRDQDGAPGFNAAHRITVLGLNRILPPAQRSAPEINIRIRGH
;
A
#
# COMPACT_ATOMS: atom_id res chain seq x y z
N MET A 1 -69.47 12.77 25.45
CA MET A 1 -68.50 13.60 24.68
C MET A 1 -67.19 12.90 24.35
N ILE A 2 -66.61 12.06 25.21
CA ILE A 2 -65.31 11.39 24.95
C ILE A 2 -65.38 10.29 23.84
N ARG A 3 -66.54 9.66 23.65
CA ARG A 3 -66.71 8.60 22.64
C ARG A 3 -66.79 9.11 21.19
N HIS A 4 -67.20 10.37 20.98
CA HIS A 4 -67.27 10.97 19.64
C HIS A 4 -65.93 11.53 19.19
N THR A 5 -65.10 12.04 20.11
CA THR A 5 -63.73 12.48 19.81
C THR A 5 -62.81 11.33 19.42
N LEU A 6 -62.96 10.15 20.02
CA LEU A 6 -62.19 8.95 19.64
C LEU A 6 -62.59 8.38 18.27
N MET A 7 -63.88 8.42 17.91
CA MET A 7 -64.32 8.01 16.56
C MET A 7 -63.84 8.97 15.47
N LEU A 8 -63.84 10.28 15.73
CA LEU A 8 -63.34 11.30 14.79
C LEU A 8 -61.83 11.18 14.56
N PHE A 9 -61.06 10.80 15.60
CA PHE A 9 -59.62 10.59 15.48
C PHE A 9 -59.27 9.28 14.75
N ALA A 10 -60.08 8.22 14.93
CA ALA A 10 -59.91 6.97 14.18
C ALA A 10 -60.26 7.12 12.69
N LEU A 11 -61.27 7.93 12.36
CA LEU A 11 -61.64 8.19 10.96
C LEU A 11 -60.60 9.03 10.21
N SER A 12 -59.96 10.00 10.88
CA SER A 12 -58.92 10.83 10.25
C SER A 12 -57.63 10.07 9.99
N VAL A 13 -57.26 9.11 10.86
CA VAL A 13 -56.11 8.22 10.63
C VAL A 13 -56.37 7.24 9.48
N LEU A 14 -57.61 6.74 9.33
CA LEU A 14 -57.96 5.87 8.19
C LEU A 14 -57.94 6.61 6.84
N LEU A 15 -58.38 7.88 6.80
CA LEU A 15 -58.37 8.69 5.57
C LEU A 15 -56.95 9.08 5.12
N LEU A 16 -56.00 9.26 6.06
CA LEU A 16 -54.60 9.51 5.74
C LEU A 16 -53.87 8.27 5.18
N LEU A 17 -54.31 7.06 5.54
CA LEU A 17 -53.71 5.81 5.04
C LEU A 17 -54.19 5.44 3.62
N VAL A 18 -55.39 5.86 3.21
CA VAL A 18 -55.89 5.64 1.84
C VAL A 18 -55.26 6.62 0.83
N ALA A 19 -54.82 7.81 1.29
CA ALA A 19 -54.19 8.82 0.43
C ALA A 19 -52.74 8.50 0.01
N CYS A 20 -52.08 7.51 0.62
CA CYS A 20 -50.71 7.10 0.28
C CYS A 20 -50.63 5.87 -0.64
N ALA A 21 -51.75 5.25 -1.01
CA ALA A 21 -51.78 4.02 -1.80
C ALA A 21 -52.09 4.23 -3.30
N SER A 22 -52.01 5.46 -3.83
CA SER A 22 -52.29 5.71 -5.25
C SER A 22 -51.38 6.79 -5.83
N LYS A 23 -50.18 6.40 -6.25
CA LYS A 23 -49.48 7.07 -7.37
C LYS A 23 -48.94 6.02 -8.33
N THR A 24 -49.80 5.74 -9.29
CA THR A 24 -49.59 4.97 -10.51
C THR A 24 -48.51 5.62 -11.37
N GLN A 25 -47.73 4.77 -12.04
CA GLN A 25 -46.78 5.12 -13.10
C GLN A 25 -47.39 6.07 -14.15
N GLU A 26 -46.70 7.16 -14.43
CA GLU A 26 -46.76 7.82 -15.74
C GLU A 26 -45.39 7.71 -16.43
N LYS A 27 -45.34 6.87 -17.46
CA LYS A 27 -44.34 6.95 -18.52
C LYS A 27 -44.86 7.92 -19.58
N LYS A 28 -44.07 8.93 -19.97
CA LYS A 28 -43.99 9.36 -21.37
C LYS A 28 -42.58 9.86 -21.74
N PRO A 29 -42.19 9.67 -23.01
CA PRO A 29 -40.79 9.70 -23.48
C PRO A 29 -40.41 11.07 -24.03
N VAL A 30 -39.15 11.47 -23.93
CA VAL A 30 -38.45 12.26 -24.96
C VAL A 30 -36.96 11.97 -24.89
N ASP A 31 -36.43 11.60 -26.04
CA ASP A 31 -35.04 11.44 -26.39
C ASP A 31 -34.20 12.71 -26.10
N SER A 32 -33.02 12.52 -25.52
CA SER A 32 -31.84 13.27 -25.96
C SER A 32 -30.59 12.45 -25.69
N ALA A 33 -30.05 11.91 -26.78
CA ALA A 33 -28.72 11.36 -26.82
C ALA A 33 -27.69 12.47 -26.58
N ALA A 34 -26.93 12.37 -25.50
CA ALA A 34 -25.62 12.98 -25.36
C ALA A 34 -24.80 12.10 -24.41
N GLY A 35 -23.71 11.56 -24.96
CA GLY A 35 -23.02 10.39 -24.45
C GLY A 35 -22.45 10.52 -23.03
N SER A 36 -22.80 9.57 -22.18
CA SER A 36 -21.89 8.99 -21.21
C SER A 36 -22.06 7.49 -21.30
N LYS A 37 -21.22 6.84 -22.13
CA LYS A 37 -21.10 5.39 -22.08
C LYS A 37 -20.47 5.05 -20.74
N ILE A 38 -21.29 4.63 -19.79
CA ILE A 38 -20.83 3.90 -18.61
C ILE A 38 -20.17 2.64 -19.15
N ALA A 39 -18.84 2.61 -19.15
CA ALA A 39 -18.09 1.44 -19.55
C ALA A 39 -18.51 0.28 -18.63
N THR A 40 -18.93 -0.83 -19.25
CA THR A 40 -19.22 -2.05 -18.48
C THR A 40 -17.90 -2.59 -17.89
N PRO A 41 -17.93 -3.36 -16.79
CA PRO A 41 -16.72 -3.89 -16.14
C PRO A 41 -15.80 -4.70 -17.07
N PHE A 42 -16.30 -5.18 -18.21
CA PHE A 42 -15.55 -5.93 -19.22
C PHE A 42 -14.86 -5.04 -20.28
N GLU A 43 -15.28 -3.79 -20.48
CA GLU A 43 -14.65 -2.88 -21.46
C GLU A 43 -13.35 -2.23 -20.94
N GLN A 44 -12.94 -2.51 -19.70
CA GLN A 44 -11.63 -2.14 -19.14
C GLN A 44 -10.51 -3.16 -19.39
N LEU A 45 -10.74 -4.17 -20.24
CA LEU A 45 -9.72 -5.11 -20.74
C LEU A 45 -8.81 -4.51 -21.82
N SER A 46 -8.56 -3.20 -21.79
CA SER A 46 -7.43 -2.63 -22.51
C SER A 46 -6.15 -3.09 -21.82
N LEU A 47 -5.50 -4.13 -22.37
CA LEU A 47 -4.10 -4.52 -22.17
C LEU A 47 -3.13 -3.40 -22.60
N LYS A 48 -3.35 -2.17 -22.12
CA LYS A 48 -2.29 -1.16 -22.09
C LYS A 48 -1.54 -1.40 -20.79
N THR A 49 -0.42 -2.08 -20.91
CA THR A 49 0.59 -2.21 -19.85
C THR A 49 0.90 -0.82 -19.30
N SER A 50 0.41 -0.53 -18.09
CA SER A 50 0.68 0.71 -17.35
C SER A 50 2.07 0.71 -16.68
N GLY A 51 2.90 -0.29 -17.01
CA GLY A 51 4.22 -0.50 -16.44
C GLY A 51 5.32 -0.21 -17.46
N LYS A 52 6.38 0.45 -17.01
CA LYS A 52 7.62 0.70 -17.75
C LYS A 52 8.66 -0.31 -17.28
N THR A 53 9.24 -1.07 -18.21
CA THR A 53 10.42 -1.87 -17.92
C THR A 53 11.59 -0.93 -17.58
N VAL A 54 12.05 -1.01 -16.35
CA VAL A 54 13.19 -0.23 -15.82
C VAL A 54 14.51 -0.90 -16.20
N LEU A 55 14.53 -2.22 -16.09
CA LEU A 55 15.70 -3.04 -16.38
C LEU A 55 15.24 -4.40 -16.87
N GLU A 56 15.86 -4.89 -17.94
CA GLU A 56 15.74 -6.27 -18.38
C GLU A 56 17.12 -6.80 -18.75
N ASP A 57 17.54 -7.87 -18.07
CA ASP A 57 18.61 -8.74 -18.52
C ASP A 57 17.96 -10.03 -19.03
N ALA A 58 17.77 -10.08 -20.35
CA ALA A 58 16.99 -11.11 -21.02
C ALA A 58 17.44 -12.52 -20.61
N GLY A 59 16.47 -13.36 -20.23
CA GLY A 59 16.70 -14.71 -19.74
C GLY A 59 17.09 -14.81 -18.26
N LYS A 60 17.30 -13.69 -17.56
CA LYS A 60 17.73 -13.69 -16.16
C LYS A 60 16.78 -12.92 -15.25
N PHE A 61 16.59 -11.63 -15.48
CA PHE A 61 15.92 -10.73 -14.54
C PHE A 61 15.17 -9.62 -15.28
N ILE A 62 14.05 -9.19 -14.70
CA ILE A 62 13.29 -8.03 -15.15
C ILE A 62 12.77 -7.24 -13.94
N LEU A 63 12.81 -5.91 -14.05
CA LEU A 63 12.19 -4.96 -13.13
C LEU A 63 11.29 -4.01 -13.92
N ILE A 64 10.05 -3.90 -13.48
CA ILE A 64 9.01 -3.06 -14.06
C ILE A 64 8.53 -2.11 -12.96
N GLU A 65 8.48 -0.82 -13.27
CA GLU A 65 7.84 0.21 -12.45
C GLU A 65 6.48 0.53 -13.04
N GLY A 66 5.46 0.74 -12.21
CA GLY A 66 4.15 1.14 -12.70
C GLY A 66 3.31 1.87 -11.67
N SER A 67 2.26 2.51 -12.16
CA SER A 67 1.27 3.18 -11.33
C SER A 67 -0.13 3.00 -11.92
N LYS A 68 -1.15 3.03 -11.09
CA LYS A 68 -2.55 3.00 -11.53
C LYS A 68 -3.44 3.73 -10.53
N CYS A 69 -4.43 4.45 -11.04
CA CYS A 69 -5.39 5.20 -10.24
C CYS A 69 -6.81 4.68 -10.45
N MET A 70 -7.63 4.80 -9.42
CA MET A 70 -9.06 4.54 -9.45
C MET A 70 -9.78 5.57 -8.58
N GLN A 71 -10.94 6.03 -9.05
CA GLN A 71 -11.83 6.88 -8.26
C GLN A 71 -13.01 6.05 -7.75
N ARG A 72 -13.49 6.41 -6.56
CA ARG A 72 -14.71 5.88 -5.95
C ARG A 72 -15.63 7.03 -5.61
N GLU A 73 -16.93 6.82 -5.81
CA GLU A 73 -17.95 7.84 -5.53
C GLU A 73 -18.18 8.07 -4.03
N ASN A 74 -17.81 7.11 -3.18
CA ASN A 74 -18.00 7.17 -1.75
C ASN A 74 -17.01 6.25 -1.00
N GLY A 75 -16.90 6.44 0.32
CA GLY A 75 -16.00 5.72 1.24
C GLY A 75 -16.52 4.37 1.76
N ALA A 76 -17.69 3.90 1.34
CA ALA A 76 -18.29 2.68 1.90
C ALA A 76 -17.42 1.44 1.62
N GLU A 77 -16.95 1.32 0.37
CA GLU A 77 -16.06 0.26 -0.09
C GLU A 77 -14.65 0.76 -0.39
N ALA A 78 -13.67 -0.14 -0.35
CA ALA A 78 -12.32 0.15 -0.80
C ALA A 78 -12.26 0.26 -2.34
N ALA A 79 -11.40 1.14 -2.85
CA ALA A 79 -10.99 1.17 -4.23
C ALA A 79 -10.11 -0.05 -4.51
N THR A 80 -10.58 -0.97 -5.35
CA THR A 80 -9.88 -2.21 -5.66
C THR A 80 -9.33 -2.15 -7.08
N ILE A 81 -8.02 -2.21 -7.21
CA ILE A 81 -7.32 -2.25 -8.49
C ILE A 81 -6.82 -3.66 -8.71
N LEU A 82 -7.33 -4.32 -9.74
CA LEU A 82 -6.74 -5.54 -10.29
C LEU A 82 -5.78 -5.16 -11.42
N GLN A 83 -4.55 -5.67 -11.35
CA GLN A 83 -3.52 -5.39 -12.33
C GLN A 83 -2.85 -6.67 -12.83
N TRP A 84 -2.65 -6.71 -14.14
CA TRP A 84 -1.96 -7.77 -14.86
C TRP A 84 -0.71 -7.20 -15.50
N ILE A 85 0.42 -7.88 -15.33
CA ILE A 85 1.70 -7.49 -15.89
C ILE A 85 2.21 -8.68 -16.70
N GLU A 86 2.35 -8.48 -18.00
CA GLU A 86 3.01 -9.45 -18.86
C GLU A 86 4.48 -9.54 -18.48
N MET A 87 4.94 -10.75 -18.21
CA MET A 87 6.32 -11.05 -17.89
C MET A 87 6.92 -11.88 -19.02
N PRO A 88 8.22 -11.71 -19.34
CA PRO A 88 8.90 -12.59 -20.27
C PRO A 88 8.75 -14.06 -19.89
N SER A 89 8.69 -14.94 -20.89
CA SER A 89 8.45 -16.38 -20.68
C SER A 89 9.51 -17.11 -19.84
N TYR A 90 10.71 -16.53 -19.72
CA TYR A 90 11.77 -17.04 -18.86
C TYR A 90 11.50 -16.83 -17.36
N VAL A 91 10.61 -15.91 -17.00
CA VAL A 91 10.30 -15.60 -15.60
C VAL A 91 9.53 -16.77 -14.98
N ASP A 92 10.13 -17.38 -13.96
CA ASP A 92 9.53 -18.48 -13.22
C ASP A 92 9.23 -18.15 -11.75
N ASN A 93 9.80 -17.07 -11.24
CA ASN A 93 9.53 -16.48 -9.95
C ASN A 93 9.42 -14.97 -10.11
N GLY A 94 8.47 -14.35 -9.42
CA GLY A 94 8.27 -12.90 -9.51
C GLY A 94 7.17 -12.44 -8.58
N THR A 95 7.22 -11.16 -8.25
CA THR A 95 6.31 -10.55 -7.28
C THR A 95 6.25 -9.04 -7.46
N VAL A 96 5.38 -8.39 -6.67
CA VAL A 96 5.20 -6.95 -6.64
C VAL A 96 5.53 -6.40 -5.24
N VAL A 97 6.16 -5.23 -5.21
CA VAL A 97 6.44 -4.45 -4.00
C VAL A 97 5.57 -3.20 -4.02
N LEU A 98 4.93 -2.88 -2.89
CA LEU A 98 4.23 -1.61 -2.71
C LEU A 98 5.28 -0.50 -2.53
N ASN A 99 5.46 0.33 -3.57
CA ASN A 99 6.46 1.40 -3.58
C ASN A 99 5.87 2.80 -3.52
N GLY A 100 4.57 2.89 -3.32
CA GLY A 100 3.93 4.15 -2.99
C GLY A 100 2.42 4.13 -3.11
N TRP A 101 1.84 5.22 -2.64
CA TRP A 101 0.41 5.43 -2.61
C TRP A 101 0.08 6.92 -2.61
N ASP A 102 -1.12 7.24 -3.10
CA ASP A 102 -1.70 8.58 -3.05
C ASP A 102 -3.22 8.45 -2.86
N LEU A 103 -3.74 9.06 -1.80
CA LEU A 103 -5.14 9.05 -1.43
C LEU A 103 -5.64 10.48 -1.34
N ARG A 104 -6.75 10.76 -2.04
CA ARG A 104 -7.28 12.13 -2.17
C ARG A 104 -8.80 12.16 -2.11
N TYR A 105 -9.37 12.98 -1.23
CA TYR A 105 -10.77 13.39 -1.35
C TYR A 105 -10.95 14.33 -2.55
N LEU A 106 -11.97 14.07 -3.36
CA LEU A 106 -12.16 14.77 -4.64
C LEU A 106 -12.79 16.15 -4.49
N GLN A 107 -13.66 16.34 -3.50
CA GLN A 107 -14.50 17.54 -3.37
C GLN A 107 -13.93 18.55 -2.37
N SER A 108 -13.58 18.10 -1.17
CA SER A 108 -13.14 18.95 -0.07
C SER A 108 -12.34 18.14 0.94
N GLU A 109 -11.63 18.84 1.81
CA GLU A 109 -10.97 18.21 2.94
C GLU A 109 -11.97 17.61 3.94
N ARG A 110 -11.51 16.58 4.65
CA ARG A 110 -12.27 15.88 5.69
C ARG A 110 -11.39 15.54 6.86
N GLU A 111 -12.03 15.35 7.99
CA GLU A 111 -11.42 14.59 9.07
C GLU A 111 -11.39 13.11 8.67
N VAL A 112 -10.39 12.39 9.16
CA VAL A 112 -10.10 11.01 8.74
C VAL A 112 -10.50 10.06 9.86
N ASN A 113 -11.27 9.03 9.50
CA ASN A 113 -11.48 7.84 10.34
C ASN A 113 -10.44 6.77 10.04
N SER A 114 -10.22 6.48 8.75
CA SER A 114 -9.32 5.41 8.33
C SER A 114 -8.54 5.73 7.05
N MET A 115 -7.36 5.14 6.96
CA MET A 115 -6.47 5.19 5.81
C MET A 115 -5.85 3.81 5.59
N ARG A 116 -6.12 3.19 4.44
CA ARG A 116 -5.63 1.86 4.07
C ARG A 116 -5.00 1.89 2.68
N VAL A 117 -3.88 1.19 2.55
CA VAL A 117 -3.33 0.72 1.27
C VAL A 117 -2.79 -0.68 1.46
N ASP A 118 -3.31 -1.68 0.75
CA ASP A 118 -2.98 -3.08 0.98
C ASP A 118 -2.96 -3.88 -0.33
N ILE A 119 -1.80 -4.43 -0.71
CA ILE A 119 -1.69 -5.47 -1.75
C ILE A 119 -2.20 -6.77 -1.12
N THR A 120 -3.49 -7.03 -1.31
CA THR A 120 -4.18 -8.17 -0.71
C THR A 120 -3.77 -9.48 -1.35
N HIS A 121 -3.53 -9.47 -2.67
CA HIS A 121 -3.13 -10.66 -3.42
C HIS A 121 -2.05 -10.40 -4.45
N SER A 122 -1.12 -11.35 -4.63
CA SER A 122 -0.09 -11.33 -5.68
C SER A 122 0.22 -12.75 -6.14
N LYS A 123 0.31 -12.98 -7.45
CA LYS A 123 0.63 -14.30 -7.99
C LYS A 123 1.24 -14.22 -9.37
N LEU A 124 2.35 -14.91 -9.57
CA LEU A 124 2.84 -15.26 -10.90
C LEU A 124 2.07 -16.46 -11.44
N VAL A 125 1.41 -16.28 -12.59
CA VAL A 125 0.73 -17.33 -13.34
C VAL A 125 1.55 -17.65 -14.58
N LYS A 126 1.92 -18.92 -14.75
CA LYS A 126 2.70 -19.39 -15.90
C LYS A 126 1.84 -20.28 -16.79
N ASN A 127 1.88 -20.02 -18.08
CA ASN A 127 1.34 -20.89 -19.12
C ASN A 127 2.46 -21.23 -20.13
N THR A 128 2.21 -22.17 -21.02
CA THR A 128 3.15 -22.56 -22.08
C THR A 128 3.52 -21.34 -22.94
N GLY A 129 4.73 -20.81 -22.76
CA GLY A 129 5.23 -19.67 -23.53
C GLY A 129 4.84 -18.27 -23.01
N SER A 130 4.14 -18.15 -21.88
CA SER A 130 3.78 -16.85 -21.30
C SER A 130 3.85 -16.86 -19.77
N ALA A 131 4.35 -15.78 -19.18
CA ALA A 131 4.28 -15.54 -17.75
C ALA A 131 3.49 -14.26 -17.48
N MET A 132 2.64 -14.26 -16.47
CA MET A 132 1.81 -13.11 -16.11
C MET A 132 1.80 -12.93 -14.60
N LEU A 133 2.24 -11.77 -14.13
CA LEU A 133 2.13 -11.40 -12.73
C LEU A 133 0.81 -10.65 -12.52
N MET A 134 -0.05 -11.20 -11.67
CA MET A 134 -1.30 -10.58 -11.26
C MET A 134 -1.21 -10.11 -9.81
N PHE A 135 -1.74 -8.94 -9.51
CA PHE A 135 -1.96 -8.53 -8.13
C PHE A 135 -3.25 -7.72 -7.96
N GLU A 136 -3.83 -7.85 -6.76
CA GLU A 136 -4.94 -7.04 -6.28
C GLU A 136 -4.41 -6.09 -5.21
N VAL A 137 -4.75 -4.81 -5.34
CA VAL A 137 -4.46 -3.79 -4.34
C VAL A 137 -5.70 -3.01 -3.99
N GLN A 138 -5.86 -2.76 -2.70
CA GLN A 138 -6.97 -2.00 -2.14
C GLN A 138 -6.47 -0.71 -1.53
N GLY A 139 -7.13 0.40 -1.85
CA GLY A 139 -6.93 1.69 -1.19
C GLY A 139 -8.24 2.16 -0.59
N LYS A 140 -8.20 2.74 0.60
CA LYS A 140 -9.39 3.27 1.26
C LYS A 140 -9.03 4.51 2.07
N LEU A 141 -9.82 5.56 1.90
CA LEU A 141 -9.78 6.78 2.68
C LEU A 141 -11.21 7.05 3.14
N THR A 142 -11.45 7.14 4.45
CA THR A 142 -12.81 7.35 4.96
C THR A 142 -12.90 8.42 6.02
N ASP A 143 -14.05 9.08 6.00
CA ASP A 143 -14.69 9.82 7.07
C ASP A 143 -15.87 9.00 7.64
N GLN A 144 -16.47 9.47 8.72
CA GLN A 144 -17.52 8.79 9.49
C GLN A 144 -18.81 8.61 8.68
N ASN A 145 -19.10 9.51 7.73
CA ASN A 145 -20.29 9.43 6.90
C ASN A 145 -20.09 8.52 5.68
N HIS A 146 -18.83 8.28 5.27
CA HIS A 146 -18.47 7.43 4.14
C HIS A 146 -19.10 7.88 2.81
N LYS A 147 -19.46 9.16 2.69
CA LYS A 147 -20.18 9.70 1.52
C LYS A 147 -19.28 10.39 0.52
N ASP A 148 -18.08 10.75 0.94
CA ASP A 148 -17.19 11.54 0.11
C ASP A 148 -16.46 10.68 -0.93
N ALA A 149 -16.45 11.18 -2.16
CA ALA A 149 -15.72 10.58 -3.26
C ALA A 149 -14.21 10.76 -3.05
N TYR A 150 -13.44 9.74 -3.39
CA TYR A 150 -11.99 9.76 -3.26
C TYR A 150 -11.31 9.09 -4.45
N GLU A 151 -10.05 9.45 -4.68
CA GLU A 151 -9.13 8.84 -5.62
C GLU A 151 -8.05 8.08 -4.85
N PHE A 152 -7.72 6.90 -5.36
CA PHE A 152 -6.62 6.09 -4.91
C PHE A 152 -5.69 5.79 -6.07
N CYS A 153 -4.42 6.16 -5.94
CA CYS A 153 -3.35 5.73 -6.83
C CYS A 153 -2.37 4.82 -6.09
N VAL A 154 -2.03 3.70 -6.72
CA VAL A 154 -0.96 2.80 -6.30
C VAL A 154 0.29 3.05 -7.15
N PHE A 155 1.46 2.97 -6.52
CA PHE A 155 2.76 2.93 -7.18
C PHE A 155 3.47 1.65 -6.76
N TYR A 156 3.99 0.91 -7.74
CA TYR A 156 4.53 -0.42 -7.49
C TYR A 156 5.79 -0.69 -8.32
N SER A 157 6.61 -1.60 -7.80
CA SER A 157 7.68 -2.23 -8.56
C SER A 157 7.41 -3.73 -8.64
N ALA A 158 7.27 -4.24 -9.85
CA ALA A 158 7.16 -5.66 -10.12
C ALA A 158 8.50 -6.17 -10.61
N PHE A 159 8.99 -7.27 -10.05
CA PHE A 159 10.22 -7.89 -10.52
C PHE A 159 10.02 -9.39 -10.72
N GLY A 160 10.81 -9.95 -11.63
CA GLY A 160 10.77 -11.36 -11.97
C GLY A 160 12.14 -11.86 -12.37
N TYR A 161 12.38 -13.15 -12.17
CA TYR A 161 13.63 -13.80 -12.49
C TYR A 161 13.44 -15.25 -12.91
N HIS A 162 14.47 -15.80 -13.54
CA HIS A 162 14.59 -17.22 -13.84
C HIS A 162 15.41 -17.90 -12.74
N SER A 163 14.82 -18.84 -12.00
CA SER A 163 15.39 -19.50 -10.83
C SER A 163 16.74 -20.19 -11.07
N ALA A 164 17.02 -20.65 -12.29
CA ALA A 164 18.35 -21.19 -12.64
C ALA A 164 19.52 -20.20 -12.43
N TRP A 165 19.25 -18.89 -12.34
CA TRP A 165 20.28 -17.88 -12.07
C TRP A 165 20.30 -17.41 -10.62
N PHE A 166 19.30 -17.73 -9.81
CA PHE A 166 19.17 -17.21 -8.45
C PHE A 166 18.65 -18.27 -7.49
N ASN A 167 19.38 -18.48 -6.40
CA ASN A 167 18.81 -19.17 -5.24
C ASN A 167 17.99 -18.16 -4.44
N ALA A 168 16.77 -17.90 -4.90
CA ALA A 168 15.81 -17.02 -4.25
C ALA A 168 14.39 -17.57 -4.41
N THR A 169 13.63 -17.60 -3.32
CA THR A 169 12.24 -18.07 -3.27
C THR A 169 11.40 -17.02 -2.57
N ILE A 170 10.27 -16.66 -3.18
CA ILE A 170 9.29 -15.75 -2.59
C ILE A 170 8.30 -16.58 -1.76
N GLU A 171 8.11 -16.19 -0.51
CA GLU A 171 7.17 -16.83 0.42
C GLU A 171 6.04 -15.88 0.79
N SER A 172 4.87 -16.47 1.06
CA SER A 172 3.65 -15.75 1.39
C SER A 172 3.25 -14.72 0.31
N ASP A 173 3.57 -14.96 -0.97
CA ASP A 173 3.27 -14.01 -2.05
C ASP A 173 1.76 -13.77 -2.21
N TYR A 174 0.97 -14.85 -2.12
CA TYR A 174 -0.46 -14.79 -2.44
C TYR A 174 -1.28 -13.96 -1.48
N SER A 175 -1.04 -14.01 -0.17
CA SER A 175 -1.83 -13.26 0.80
C SER A 175 -0.97 -12.42 1.74
N GLY A 176 0.34 -12.41 1.57
CA GLY A 176 1.25 -11.81 2.55
C GLY A 176 1.12 -12.42 3.95
N ILE A 177 1.85 -11.81 4.86
CA ILE A 177 1.78 -12.04 6.30
C ILE A 177 1.15 -10.79 6.89
N GLU A 178 -0.07 -10.95 7.40
CA GLU A 178 -0.83 -9.89 8.04
C GLU A 178 -0.57 -9.89 9.55
N MET A 179 -0.41 -8.69 10.11
CA MET A 179 -0.41 -8.47 11.54
C MET A 179 -1.32 -7.31 11.87
N SER A 180 -2.04 -7.40 12.98
CA SER A 180 -2.89 -6.33 13.48
C SER A 180 -2.67 -6.11 14.97
N ALA A 181 -2.72 -4.86 15.40
CA ALA A 181 -2.67 -4.48 16.80
C ALA A 181 -3.69 -3.37 17.09
N LEU A 182 -4.19 -3.35 18.32
CA LEU A 182 -4.94 -2.22 18.87
C LEU A 182 -3.97 -1.40 19.73
N GLN A 183 -3.66 -0.18 19.30
CA GLN A 183 -2.85 0.75 20.06
C GLN A 183 -3.75 1.55 20.99
N ASN A 184 -3.60 1.38 22.30
CA ASN A 184 -4.34 2.15 23.29
C ASN A 184 -3.72 3.55 23.47
N LYS A 185 -4.55 4.57 23.68
CA LYS A 185 -4.09 5.94 23.98
C LYS A 185 -3.06 6.04 25.10
N ASN A 186 -3.08 5.12 26.07
CA ASN A 186 -2.15 5.10 27.22
C ASN A 186 -0.77 4.49 26.88
N GLN A 187 -0.62 3.81 25.74
CA GLN A 187 0.64 3.18 25.31
C GLN A 187 1.54 4.12 24.51
N GLY A 188 1.10 5.37 24.29
CA GLY A 188 1.82 6.35 23.49
C GLY A 188 1.42 6.31 22.01
N ALA A 189 2.01 7.21 21.22
CA ALA A 189 1.65 7.42 19.81
C ALA A 189 2.34 6.46 18.83
N VAL A 190 3.45 5.85 19.23
CA VAL A 190 4.13 4.83 18.42
C VAL A 190 3.55 3.48 18.76
N ALA A 191 3.04 2.80 17.75
CA ALA A 191 2.64 1.40 17.85
C ALA A 191 3.72 0.52 17.22
N THR A 192 4.01 -0.60 17.88
CA THR A 192 5.04 -1.57 17.45
C THR A 192 4.40 -2.94 17.24
N LEU A 193 4.57 -3.50 16.05
CA LEU A 193 4.10 -4.82 15.68
C LEU A 193 5.34 -5.70 15.41
N GLU A 194 5.63 -6.61 16.33
CA GLU A 194 6.72 -7.58 16.19
C GLU A 194 6.21 -8.83 15.47
N ASN A 195 6.98 -9.32 14.50
CA ASN A 195 6.65 -10.53 13.77
C ASN A 195 7.78 -11.55 13.89
N THR A 196 7.43 -12.77 14.29
CA THR A 196 8.32 -13.92 14.29
C THR A 196 7.67 -15.02 13.45
N GLY A 197 8.32 -15.42 12.36
CA GLY A 197 7.86 -16.52 11.54
C GLY A 197 8.10 -17.88 12.21
N SER A 198 7.71 -18.95 11.52
CA SER A 198 7.87 -20.30 12.04
C SER A 198 9.34 -20.68 12.21
N LYS A 199 9.63 -21.45 13.26
CA LYS A 199 10.97 -22.01 13.50
C LYS A 199 11.38 -22.92 12.34
N GLY A 200 12.65 -22.86 11.95
CA GLY A 200 13.20 -23.68 10.87
C GLY A 200 12.74 -23.33 9.46
N THR A 201 12.03 -22.21 9.27
CA THR A 201 11.68 -21.69 7.93
C THR A 201 12.94 -21.43 7.09
N LEU A 202 14.02 -20.96 7.72
CA LEU A 202 15.31 -20.66 7.10
C LEU A 202 16.32 -21.75 7.48
N LYS A 203 17.08 -22.23 6.48
CA LYS A 203 18.10 -23.28 6.68
C LYS A 203 19.50 -22.72 6.46
N GLY A 204 20.43 -22.99 7.38
CA GLY A 204 21.85 -22.66 7.20
C GLY A 204 22.12 -21.16 7.00
N ASN A 205 22.75 -20.80 5.89
CA ASN A 205 23.16 -19.43 5.53
C ASN A 205 22.13 -18.68 4.66
N ASP A 206 20.85 -19.09 4.68
CA ASP A 206 19.81 -18.41 3.93
C ASP A 206 19.69 -16.94 4.35
N ALA A 207 19.76 -16.04 3.37
CA ALA A 207 19.44 -14.63 3.58
C ALA A 207 17.94 -14.40 3.39
N ILE A 208 17.36 -13.47 4.14
CA ILE A 208 15.95 -13.06 3.99
C ILE A 208 15.83 -11.55 3.78
N ALA A 209 14.85 -11.15 2.99
CA ALA A 209 14.37 -9.78 2.90
C ALA A 209 12.85 -9.72 3.03
N ILE A 210 12.37 -8.72 3.75
CA ILE A 210 10.95 -8.43 3.95
C ILE A 210 10.53 -7.34 2.96
N MET A 211 9.45 -7.60 2.23
CA MET A 211 8.88 -6.70 1.22
C MET A 211 7.57 -6.09 1.74
N PRO A 212 7.43 -4.74 1.76
CA PRO A 212 6.21 -4.10 2.21
C PRO A 212 5.05 -4.39 1.23
N ARG A 213 3.87 -4.72 1.77
CA ARG A 213 2.64 -4.94 1.00
C ARG A 213 1.51 -4.01 1.37
N GLY A 214 1.50 -3.47 2.58
CA GLY A 214 0.45 -2.55 2.97
C GLY A 214 0.38 -2.18 4.44
N PHE A 215 -0.50 -1.25 4.71
CA PHE A 215 -0.89 -0.77 6.01
C PHE A 215 -2.40 -0.43 6.05
N ASP A 216 -2.95 -0.42 7.25
CA ASP A 216 -4.32 0.00 7.54
C ASP A 216 -4.30 0.73 8.88
N PHE A 217 -4.78 1.97 8.90
CA PHE A 217 -4.97 2.76 10.09
C PHE A 217 -6.44 3.06 10.27
N GLN A 218 -6.98 2.82 11.47
CA GLN A 218 -8.37 3.13 11.77
C GLN A 218 -8.53 3.58 13.22
N PHE A 219 -9.14 4.74 13.46
CA PHE A 219 -9.50 5.13 14.82
C PHE A 219 -10.57 4.18 15.38
N ASP A 220 -10.39 3.75 16.64
CA ASP A 220 -11.23 2.73 17.27
C ASP A 220 -12.55 3.28 17.85
N ASP A 221 -12.74 4.60 17.82
CA ASP A 221 -13.89 5.23 18.47
C ASP A 221 -15.20 4.90 17.72
N THR A 222 -16.15 4.32 18.45
CA THR A 222 -17.47 3.96 17.92
C THR A 222 -18.42 5.15 17.97
N PHE A 223 -19.04 5.49 16.83
CA PHE A 223 -20.10 6.50 16.78
C PHE A 223 -21.40 5.98 17.43
N GLU A 224 -21.63 6.31 18.71
CA GLU A 224 -22.77 5.82 19.52
C GLU A 224 -24.05 6.67 19.42
N CYS A 225 -24.23 7.46 18.37
CA CYS A 225 -25.37 8.39 18.27
C CYS A 225 -26.71 7.75 17.85
N LYS A 226 -26.70 6.58 17.20
CA LYS A 226 -27.92 6.06 16.56
C LYS A 226 -29.06 5.64 17.51
N TRP A 227 -28.79 5.50 18.81
CA TRP A 227 -29.76 4.90 19.76
C TRP A 227 -30.00 5.71 21.04
N ARG A 228 -29.51 6.94 21.15
CA ARG A 228 -29.74 7.78 22.33
C ARG A 228 -30.89 8.77 22.08
N PHE A 229 -31.83 8.84 23.03
CA PHE A 229 -32.90 9.85 23.08
C PHE A 229 -32.41 11.29 23.29
N SER A 230 -31.10 11.49 23.52
CA SER A 230 -30.47 12.80 23.71
C SER A 230 -29.62 13.16 22.49
N SER A 231 -29.45 14.46 22.23
CA SER A 231 -28.62 14.98 21.14
C SER A 231 -27.19 14.41 21.21
N CYS A 232 -26.65 14.03 20.06
CA CYS A 232 -25.25 13.62 19.87
C CYS A 232 -24.27 14.49 20.67
N LYS A 233 -23.36 13.86 21.42
CA LYS A 233 -22.29 14.57 22.13
C LYS A 233 -21.04 14.62 21.26
N TRP A 234 -20.23 15.65 21.46
CA TRP A 234 -18.90 15.77 20.85
C TRP A 234 -17.98 14.58 21.14
N ALA A 235 -18.24 13.85 22.22
CA ALA A 235 -17.51 12.63 22.61
C ALA A 235 -17.86 11.39 21.75
N ASP A 236 -18.89 11.46 20.90
CA ASP A 236 -19.30 10.34 20.04
C ASP A 236 -18.54 10.32 18.70
N ARG A 237 -17.58 11.23 18.48
CA ARG A 237 -16.87 11.44 17.20
C ARG A 237 -15.92 10.29 16.84
N ALA A 238 -15.99 9.82 15.59
CA ALA A 238 -15.09 8.78 15.05
C ALA A 238 -14.06 9.33 14.04
N ASP A 239 -14.22 10.58 13.60
CA ASP A 239 -13.29 11.27 12.70
C ASP A 239 -12.36 12.20 13.44
N TYR A 240 -11.11 12.26 13.01
CA TYR A 240 -10.13 13.17 13.58
C TYR A 240 -9.35 13.90 12.51
N ARG A 241 -8.99 15.15 12.83
CA ARG A 241 -7.94 15.85 12.09
C ARG A 241 -6.63 15.10 12.23
N LEU A 242 -5.83 15.05 11.17
CA LEU A 242 -4.55 14.35 11.18
C LEU A 242 -3.43 15.33 11.52
N LEU A 243 -2.55 14.96 12.45
CA LEU A 243 -1.25 15.63 12.64
C LEU A 243 -0.13 14.86 11.97
N GLN A 244 -0.13 13.53 12.11
CA GLN A 244 0.95 12.67 11.64
C GLN A 244 0.43 11.27 11.29
N ALA A 245 0.86 10.77 10.13
CA ALA A 245 0.77 9.38 9.73
C ALA A 245 2.17 8.89 9.34
N ALA A 246 2.58 7.75 9.88
CA ALA A 246 3.91 7.20 9.60
C ALA A 246 3.93 5.67 9.68
N TYR A 247 4.85 5.08 8.93
CA TYR A 247 5.09 3.65 8.83
C TYR A 247 6.59 3.41 8.71
N SER A 248 7.11 2.39 9.40
CA SER A 248 8.51 1.99 9.33
C SER A 248 8.61 0.49 9.51
N LEU A 249 8.94 -0.22 8.44
CA LEU A 249 9.32 -1.62 8.45
C LEU A 249 10.81 -1.71 8.71
N SER A 250 11.15 -2.20 9.91
CA SER A 250 12.51 -2.49 10.34
C SER A 250 12.84 -3.96 10.16
N GLN A 251 13.91 -4.22 9.43
CA GLN A 251 14.57 -5.53 9.36
C GLN A 251 16.05 -5.29 9.71
N THR A 252 16.49 -5.89 10.82
CA THR A 252 17.84 -5.66 11.39
C THR A 252 18.96 -6.28 10.56
N GLY A 253 18.63 -7.05 9.52
CA GLY A 253 19.56 -7.64 8.57
C GLY A 253 18.91 -8.73 7.75
N ILE A 254 19.75 -9.51 7.06
CA ILE A 254 19.33 -10.66 6.26
C ILE A 254 19.45 -11.99 7.00
N SER A 255 20.07 -12.00 8.18
CA SER A 255 20.35 -13.22 8.93
C SER A 255 19.09 -13.70 9.67
N PRO A 256 18.76 -15.00 9.60
CA PRO A 256 17.71 -15.59 10.43
C PRO A 256 18.03 -15.46 11.91
N ASN A 257 16.99 -15.58 12.75
CA ASN A 257 17.19 -15.89 14.15
C ASN A 257 17.95 -17.23 14.32
N PRO A 258 18.59 -17.48 15.47
CA PRO A 258 19.32 -18.73 15.72
C PRO A 258 18.49 -20.01 15.50
N ASP A 259 17.17 -19.93 15.64
CA ASP A 259 16.22 -21.02 15.40
C ASP A 259 15.68 -21.10 13.97
N GLY A 260 16.24 -20.30 13.04
CA GLY A 260 15.83 -20.25 11.64
C GLY A 260 14.52 -19.50 11.40
N SER A 261 13.96 -18.79 12.39
CA SER A 261 12.75 -17.97 12.19
C SER A 261 13.10 -16.60 11.58
N PRO A 262 12.29 -16.09 10.63
CA PRO A 262 12.40 -14.70 10.20
C PRO A 262 11.83 -13.78 11.28
N HIS A 263 12.47 -12.63 11.50
CA HIS A 263 12.00 -11.63 12.45
C HIS A 263 12.08 -10.22 11.88
N TRP A 264 11.01 -9.46 12.02
CA TRP A 264 10.97 -8.05 11.66
C TRP A 264 9.98 -7.30 12.55
N VAL A 265 10.17 -5.99 12.62
CA VAL A 265 9.34 -5.11 13.44
C VAL A 265 8.77 -4.03 12.56
N THR A 266 7.47 -3.77 12.68
CA THR A 266 6.84 -2.62 12.03
C THR A 266 6.44 -1.61 13.08
N GLN A 267 6.89 -0.38 12.94
CA GLN A 267 6.47 0.75 13.75
C GLN A 267 5.53 1.64 12.94
N THR A 268 4.53 2.20 13.61
CA THR A 268 3.58 3.11 12.97
C THR A 268 3.17 4.25 13.90
N ILE A 269 2.74 5.36 13.32
CA ILE A 269 2.12 6.48 14.03
C ILE A 269 0.86 6.88 13.26
N PHE A 270 -0.26 7.02 13.95
CA PHE A 270 -1.47 7.61 13.40
C PHE A 270 -2.17 8.44 14.49
N LYS A 271 -2.05 9.77 14.41
CA LYS A 271 -2.49 10.65 15.51
C LYS A 271 -2.96 12.04 15.07
N ASP A 272 -3.78 12.63 15.93
CA ASP A 272 -4.12 14.05 15.94
C ASP A 272 -3.19 14.81 16.91
N ASN A 273 -3.64 15.91 17.52
CA ASN A 273 -2.87 16.61 18.55
C ASN A 273 -2.69 15.78 19.83
N ALA A 274 -3.49 14.73 20.04
CA ALA A 274 -3.43 13.82 21.17
C ALA A 274 -3.05 12.40 20.71
N THR A 275 -2.83 11.51 21.68
CA THR A 275 -2.77 10.07 21.39
C THR A 275 -4.19 9.52 21.43
N ARG A 276 -4.60 8.84 20.36
CA ARG A 276 -5.92 8.19 20.25
C ARG A 276 -5.78 6.68 20.22
N THR A 277 -6.82 5.99 20.65
CA THR A 277 -6.90 4.55 20.44
C THR A 277 -7.16 4.29 18.96
N HIS A 278 -6.34 3.45 18.34
CA HIS A 278 -6.47 3.13 16.92
C HIS A 278 -6.03 1.70 16.64
N ARG A 279 -6.67 1.09 15.62
CA ARG A 279 -6.27 -0.18 15.05
C ARG A 279 -5.23 0.07 13.96
N ILE A 280 -4.22 -0.80 13.95
CA ILE A 280 -3.22 -0.86 12.90
C ILE A 280 -3.23 -2.25 12.33
N LYS A 281 -3.15 -2.33 11.00
CA LYS A 281 -2.81 -3.55 10.27
C LYS A 281 -1.59 -3.29 9.41
N THR A 282 -0.75 -4.29 9.24
CA THR A 282 0.40 -4.24 8.33
C THR A 282 0.47 -5.55 7.57
N ARG A 283 0.87 -5.49 6.30
CA ARG A 283 1.10 -6.67 5.47
C ARG A 283 2.49 -6.63 4.86
N ALA A 284 3.14 -7.78 4.85
CA ALA A 284 4.45 -7.98 4.22
C ALA A 284 4.51 -9.30 3.45
N ALA A 285 5.49 -9.44 2.57
CA ALA A 285 5.87 -10.71 1.96
C ALA A 285 7.38 -10.94 2.18
N LEU A 286 7.85 -12.15 1.91
CA LEU A 286 9.23 -12.54 2.18
C LEU A 286 9.90 -13.01 0.90
N ILE A 287 11.18 -12.72 0.73
CA ILE A 287 12.04 -13.39 -0.25
C ILE A 287 13.28 -13.91 0.46
N ARG A 288 13.63 -15.17 0.22
CA ARG A 288 14.75 -15.82 0.90
C ARG A 288 15.65 -16.61 -0.04
N GLY A 289 16.88 -16.86 0.38
CA GLY A 289 17.85 -17.72 -0.29
C GLY A 289 19.22 -17.06 -0.40
N SER A 290 20.23 -17.83 -0.80
CA SER A 290 21.63 -17.34 -0.78
C SER A 290 21.91 -16.22 -1.79
N SER A 291 21.07 -16.06 -2.82
CA SER A 291 21.15 -14.95 -3.79
C SER A 291 20.60 -13.63 -3.23
N VAL A 292 19.77 -13.68 -2.18
CA VAL A 292 19.17 -12.49 -1.59
C VAL A 292 20.22 -11.69 -0.81
N LYS A 293 20.21 -10.38 -0.99
CA LYS A 293 21.02 -9.40 -0.28
C LYS A 293 20.15 -8.22 0.10
N LEU A 294 20.60 -7.44 1.07
CA LEU A 294 19.85 -6.28 1.52
C LEU A 294 20.82 -5.17 1.91
N ARG A 295 20.48 -3.95 1.51
CA ARG A 295 20.98 -2.73 2.13
C ARG A 295 19.83 -2.17 2.97
N PRO A 296 19.73 -2.54 4.26
CA PRO A 296 18.64 -2.07 5.11
C PRO A 296 18.77 -0.58 5.33
N ASP A 297 17.62 0.10 5.40
CA ASP A 297 17.55 1.49 5.81
C ASP A 297 16.34 1.67 6.73
N PHE A 298 16.56 2.27 7.89
CA PHE A 298 15.57 2.32 8.97
C PHE A 298 15.12 3.76 9.26
N LEU A 299 13.81 3.93 9.45
CA LEU A 299 13.22 5.20 9.85
C LEU A 299 12.83 5.12 11.32
N ALA A 300 13.59 5.83 12.17
CA ALA A 300 13.16 6.05 13.55
C ALA A 300 11.95 6.99 13.54
N LEU A 301 10.80 6.48 14.00
CA LEU A 301 9.57 7.26 14.08
C LEU A 301 9.54 8.08 15.37
N ASN A 302 9.40 9.40 15.22
CA ASN A 302 9.32 10.33 16.34
C ASN A 302 7.95 11.01 16.33
N PRO A 303 7.09 10.75 17.33
CA PRO A 303 5.80 11.43 17.43
C PRO A 303 5.99 12.94 17.55
N ARG A 304 5.31 13.70 16.70
CA ARG A 304 5.31 15.14 16.84
C ARG A 304 4.55 15.58 18.09
N SER A 305 5.15 16.51 18.81
CA SER A 305 4.44 17.38 19.74
C SER A 305 3.70 18.46 18.95
N THR A 306 2.58 18.92 19.49
CA THR A 306 1.91 20.12 19.01
C THR A 306 2.88 21.30 19.06
N ASN A 307 3.06 22.01 17.96
CA ASN A 307 3.89 23.21 17.92
C ASN A 307 3.02 24.41 17.56
N THR A 308 2.97 25.41 18.45
CA THR A 308 2.21 26.66 18.27
C THR A 308 3.06 27.80 17.71
N GLY A 309 4.29 27.52 17.26
CA GLY A 309 5.23 28.50 16.70
C GLY A 309 4.93 28.95 15.25
N ASP A 310 5.87 29.71 14.66
CA ASP A 310 5.74 30.27 13.30
C ASP A 310 5.72 29.18 12.21
N CYS A 311 4.50 28.78 11.82
CA CYS A 311 4.24 27.87 10.71
C CYS A 311 4.51 28.55 9.37
N ARG A 312 5.06 27.80 8.40
CA ARG A 312 5.04 28.27 7.02
C ARG A 312 3.59 28.29 6.54
N LYS A 313 3.04 29.49 6.44
CA LYS A 313 1.73 29.76 5.80
C LYS A 313 1.83 29.83 4.26
N ASN A 314 3.05 29.81 3.71
CA ASN A 314 3.24 29.86 2.27
C ASN A 314 3.05 28.46 1.67
N SER A 315 2.23 28.44 0.61
CA SER A 315 1.63 27.29 -0.07
C SER A 315 2.65 26.25 -0.54
N ASP A 316 2.92 25.25 0.29
CA ASP A 316 3.69 24.06 -0.08
C ASP A 316 2.77 22.84 -0.30
N GLY A 317 1.45 23.03 -0.44
CA GLY A 317 0.44 22.01 -0.82
C GLY A 317 0.63 21.38 -2.22
N ILE A 318 1.84 21.51 -2.78
CA ILE A 318 2.31 20.87 -3.99
C ILE A 318 3.01 19.55 -3.67
N VAL A 319 3.13 18.69 -4.67
CA VAL A 319 3.94 17.48 -4.56
C VAL A 319 5.41 17.89 -4.42
N ARG A 320 6.09 17.41 -3.38
CA ARG A 320 7.53 17.60 -3.18
C ARG A 320 8.27 16.38 -3.69
N THR A 321 9.17 16.59 -4.66
CA THR A 321 9.97 15.53 -5.29
C THR A 321 11.45 15.72 -4.96
N GLN A 322 12.11 14.65 -4.53
CA GLN A 322 13.55 14.60 -4.26
C GLN A 322 14.19 13.48 -5.08
N THR A 323 15.38 13.72 -5.63
CA THR A 323 16.14 12.72 -6.39
C THR A 323 17.23 12.13 -5.50
N PHE A 324 17.37 10.81 -5.53
CA PHE A 324 18.33 10.06 -4.75
C PHE A 324 19.20 9.22 -5.66
N ARG A 325 20.48 9.11 -5.29
CA ARG A 325 21.44 8.25 -5.95
C ARG A 325 22.20 7.42 -4.94
N ILE A 326 22.28 6.14 -5.20
CA ILE A 326 23.03 5.16 -4.41
C ILE A 326 24.11 4.60 -5.33
N ASN A 327 25.37 4.78 -4.95
CA ASN A 327 26.52 4.23 -5.68
C ASN A 327 27.02 2.96 -4.97
N ASP A 328 27.86 2.21 -5.70
CA ASP A 328 28.62 1.07 -5.19
C ASP A 328 27.73 -0.02 -4.56
N LEU A 329 26.58 -0.30 -5.18
CA LEU A 329 25.70 -1.40 -4.79
C LEU A 329 26.39 -2.74 -5.14
N PRO A 330 26.71 -3.60 -4.17
CA PRO A 330 27.43 -4.85 -4.42
C PRO A 330 26.48 -5.96 -4.93
N TYR A 331 25.56 -5.58 -5.82
CA TYR A 331 24.48 -6.44 -6.31
C TYR A 331 24.49 -6.54 -7.84
N ASP A 332 24.19 -7.72 -8.38
CA ASP A 332 23.97 -7.84 -9.83
C ASP A 332 22.69 -7.13 -10.26
N TYR A 333 21.65 -7.16 -9.40
CA TYR A 333 20.38 -6.47 -9.59
C TYR A 333 19.88 -5.86 -8.29
N ALA A 334 19.19 -4.73 -8.37
CA ALA A 334 18.67 -4.01 -7.21
C ALA A 334 17.20 -3.60 -7.42
N VAL A 335 16.40 -3.73 -6.36
CA VAL A 335 15.00 -3.30 -6.30
C VAL A 335 14.83 -2.37 -5.10
N PRO A 336 14.47 -1.09 -5.28
CA PRO A 336 14.18 -0.19 -4.17
C PRO A 336 12.85 -0.59 -3.52
N MET A 337 12.77 -0.48 -2.20
CA MET A 337 11.57 -0.77 -1.43
C MET A 337 11.26 0.40 -0.49
N LEU A 338 10.06 0.96 -0.57
CA LEU A 338 9.61 2.00 0.36
C LEU A 338 9.28 1.38 1.72
N THR A 339 10.32 1.17 2.54
CA THR A 339 10.20 0.51 3.84
C THR A 339 9.89 1.47 4.98
N GLY A 340 10.08 2.78 4.81
CA GLY A 340 9.70 3.76 5.82
C GLY A 340 9.24 5.09 5.25
N TRP A 341 8.24 5.69 5.87
CA TRP A 341 7.75 7.02 5.55
C TRP A 341 7.08 7.68 6.77
N ASP A 342 7.16 9.01 6.85
CA ASP A 342 6.53 9.84 7.88
C ASP A 342 6.01 11.11 7.20
N LEU A 343 4.69 11.32 7.26
CA LEU A 343 4.01 12.51 6.76
C LEU A 343 3.38 13.22 7.96
N SER A 344 3.73 14.49 8.15
CA SER A 344 3.20 15.28 9.27
C SER A 344 2.98 16.73 8.93
N TYR A 345 1.91 17.32 9.43
CA TYR A 345 1.72 18.77 9.37
C TYR A 345 2.74 19.47 10.29
N GLU A 346 3.19 20.66 9.89
CA GLU A 346 4.24 21.39 10.63
C GLU A 346 3.81 21.81 12.04
N CYS A 347 2.52 22.11 12.25
CA CYS A 347 2.06 22.81 13.45
C CYS A 347 0.94 22.11 14.21
N GLU A 348 -0.25 22.13 13.62
CA GLU A 348 -1.47 21.58 14.21
C GLU A 348 -2.07 20.53 13.30
N ASN A 349 -2.92 19.70 13.88
CA ASN A 349 -3.73 18.77 13.13
C ASN A 349 -4.66 19.48 12.12
N GLN A 350 -4.76 18.94 10.92
CA GLN A 350 -5.59 19.48 9.86
C GLN A 350 -6.62 18.49 9.36
N GLN A 351 -7.61 19.01 8.64
CA GLN A 351 -8.39 18.16 7.76
C GLN A 351 -7.49 17.74 6.59
N VAL A 352 -7.70 16.53 6.09
CA VAL A 352 -6.91 15.98 5.00
C VAL A 352 -7.74 16.09 3.74
N GLN A 353 -7.16 16.69 2.70
CA GLN A 353 -7.67 16.57 1.33
C GLN A 353 -6.87 15.52 0.55
N ARG A 354 -5.55 15.48 0.71
CA ARG A 354 -4.69 14.52 0.02
C ARG A 354 -3.47 14.16 0.85
N ALA A 355 -3.11 12.88 0.85
CA ALA A 355 -1.91 12.35 1.46
C ALA A 355 -1.30 11.28 0.56
N GLY A 356 0.02 11.27 0.41
CA GLY A 356 0.69 10.28 -0.40
C GLY A 356 2.21 10.36 -0.35
N ILE A 357 2.84 9.23 -0.63
CA ILE A 357 4.28 9.12 -0.82
C ILE A 357 4.59 7.97 -1.77
N TRP A 358 5.47 8.19 -2.74
CA TRP A 358 5.80 7.18 -3.74
C TRP A 358 7.20 7.34 -4.34
N ILE A 359 7.78 6.20 -4.71
CA ILE A 359 9.00 6.10 -5.52
C ILE A 359 8.61 6.12 -6.99
N HIS A 360 9.37 6.84 -7.82
CA HIS A 360 9.26 6.77 -9.27
C HIS A 360 10.58 7.10 -9.97
N ASP A 361 10.59 7.01 -11.30
CA ASP A 361 11.77 7.24 -12.15
C ASP A 361 12.96 6.36 -11.72
N ILE A 362 12.70 5.08 -11.47
CA ILE A 362 13.74 4.14 -11.03
C ILE A 362 14.68 3.87 -12.20
N HIS A 363 15.98 3.93 -11.95
CA HIS A 363 17.03 3.58 -12.88
C HIS A 363 18.14 2.82 -12.14
N PHE A 364 18.47 1.63 -12.62
CA PHE A 364 19.61 0.87 -12.13
C PHE A 364 20.59 0.62 -13.27
N ASP A 365 21.84 1.05 -13.08
CA ASP A 365 22.92 0.77 -14.01
C ASP A 365 23.81 -0.34 -13.42
N PRO A 366 23.78 -1.56 -13.97
CA PRO A 366 24.61 -2.67 -13.51
C PRO A 366 26.10 -2.47 -13.80
N ARG A 367 26.48 -1.57 -14.73
CA ARG A 367 27.89 -1.33 -15.08
C ARG A 367 28.60 -0.46 -14.04
N SER A 368 27.90 0.57 -13.55
CA SER A 368 28.38 1.45 -12.49
C SER A 368 27.92 1.00 -11.10
N SER A 369 27.16 -0.10 -11.01
CA SER A 369 26.58 -0.59 -9.76
C SER A 369 25.83 0.52 -9.00
N SER A 370 25.08 1.35 -9.72
CA SER A 370 24.41 2.51 -9.14
C SER A 370 22.92 2.52 -9.42
N MET A 371 22.13 2.98 -8.44
CA MET A 371 20.70 3.18 -8.56
C MET A 371 20.36 4.65 -8.38
N GLU A 372 19.54 5.18 -9.26
CA GLU A 372 18.91 6.49 -9.14
C GLU A 372 17.39 6.31 -9.09
N TYR A 373 16.71 7.11 -8.26
CA TYR A 373 15.25 7.13 -8.18
C TYR A 373 14.79 8.47 -7.61
N LYS A 374 13.51 8.77 -7.77
CA LYS A 374 12.87 9.91 -7.15
C LYS A 374 11.85 9.48 -6.12
N VAL A 375 11.69 10.28 -5.08
CA VAL A 375 10.61 10.13 -4.10
C VAL A 375 9.78 11.39 -4.11
N SER A 376 8.48 11.21 -4.32
CA SER A 376 7.49 12.26 -4.28
C SER A 376 6.60 12.09 -3.05
N SER A 377 6.24 13.19 -2.41
CA SER A 377 5.41 13.19 -1.20
C SER A 377 4.45 14.37 -1.18
N ILE A 378 3.31 14.19 -0.52
CA ILE A 378 2.31 15.22 -0.30
C ILE A 378 1.51 14.94 0.97
N LEU A 379 1.21 16.00 1.72
CA LEU A 379 0.18 16.01 2.75
C LEU A 379 -0.43 17.41 2.73
N ARG A 380 -1.73 17.51 2.46
CA ARG A 380 -2.42 18.80 2.32
C ARG A 380 -3.86 18.76 2.80
N ASP A 381 -4.26 19.88 3.38
CA ASP A 381 -5.62 20.40 3.50
C ASP A 381 -6.05 21.06 2.16
N GLN A 382 -7.23 21.66 2.15
CA GLN A 382 -7.84 22.28 0.98
C GLN A 382 -7.16 23.58 0.56
N ASP A 383 -6.66 24.37 1.50
CA ASP A 383 -5.95 25.63 1.26
C ASP A 383 -4.42 25.45 1.12
N GLY A 384 -3.91 24.26 1.42
CA GLY A 384 -2.49 23.91 1.26
C GLY A 384 -1.60 24.52 2.35
N ALA A 385 -2.19 24.88 3.49
CA ALA A 385 -1.54 25.51 4.63
C ALA A 385 -2.11 24.98 5.96
N PRO A 386 -1.26 24.55 6.92
CA PRO A 386 0.19 24.70 6.96
C PRO A 386 0.94 23.75 6.04
N GLY A 387 2.22 24.05 5.80
CA GLY A 387 3.13 23.10 5.17
C GLY A 387 3.21 21.76 5.92
N PHE A 388 3.77 20.77 5.25
CA PHE A 388 4.00 19.44 5.83
C PHE A 388 5.50 19.13 5.89
N ASN A 389 5.87 18.16 6.71
CA ASN A 389 7.17 17.50 6.67
C ASN A 389 7.00 16.09 6.13
N ALA A 390 7.99 15.66 5.37
CA ALA A 390 8.09 14.29 4.87
C ALA A 390 9.48 13.74 5.15
N ALA A 391 9.53 12.55 5.75
CA ALA A 391 10.72 11.72 5.82
C ALA A 391 10.43 10.36 5.20
N HIS A 392 11.47 9.72 4.67
CA HIS A 392 11.34 8.39 4.08
C HIS A 392 12.66 7.62 4.15
N ARG A 393 12.54 6.30 4.05
CA ARG A 393 13.65 5.35 4.05
C ARG A 393 13.39 4.27 3.01
N ILE A 394 14.46 3.94 2.29
CA ILE A 394 14.42 3.05 1.14
C ILE A 394 15.40 1.92 1.42
N THR A 395 14.87 0.74 1.68
CA THR A 395 15.69 -0.48 1.71
C THR A 395 15.91 -0.96 0.29
N VAL A 396 17.14 -1.36 -0.05
CA VAL A 396 17.43 -1.93 -1.37
C VAL A 396 17.51 -3.45 -1.25
N LEU A 397 16.60 -4.14 -1.92
CA LEU A 397 16.68 -5.58 -2.15
C LEU A 397 17.70 -5.85 -3.25
N GLY A 398 18.75 -6.59 -2.94
CA GLY A 398 19.76 -7.04 -3.89
C GLY A 398 19.56 -8.50 -4.28
N LEU A 399 19.81 -8.82 -5.55
CA LEU A 399 19.87 -10.19 -6.05
C LEU A 399 21.21 -10.43 -6.74
N ASN A 400 21.94 -11.44 -6.25
CA ASN A 400 23.21 -11.87 -6.84
C ASN A 400 23.02 -13.21 -7.53
N ARG A 401 23.58 -13.33 -8.73
CA ARG A 401 23.53 -14.56 -9.49
C ARG A 401 24.30 -15.65 -8.78
N ILE A 402 23.82 -16.88 -8.88
CA ILE A 402 24.66 -18.04 -8.59
C ILE A 402 25.67 -18.16 -9.73
N LEU A 403 26.96 -18.20 -9.40
CA LEU A 403 27.98 -18.57 -10.37
C LEU A 403 27.62 -19.97 -10.90
N PRO A 404 27.55 -20.18 -12.23
CA PRO A 404 27.45 -21.52 -12.77
C PRO A 404 28.60 -22.34 -12.14
N PRO A 405 28.36 -23.59 -11.70
CA PRO A 405 29.46 -24.44 -11.29
C PRO A 405 30.47 -24.43 -12.44
N ALA A 406 31.71 -23.99 -12.17
CA ALA A 406 32.76 -23.96 -13.16
C ALA A 406 32.74 -25.31 -13.87
N GLN A 407 32.49 -25.31 -15.18
CA GLN A 407 32.66 -26.48 -16.01
C GLN A 407 34.14 -26.85 -15.87
N ARG A 408 34.46 -27.72 -14.91
CA ARG A 408 35.75 -28.40 -14.88
C ARG A 408 35.73 -29.21 -16.16
N SER A 409 36.35 -28.68 -17.21
CA SER A 409 36.78 -29.47 -18.35
C SER A 409 37.48 -30.69 -17.76
N ALA A 410 36.90 -31.87 -17.97
CA ALA A 410 37.52 -33.11 -17.54
C ALA A 410 38.96 -33.08 -18.06
N PRO A 411 39.98 -33.37 -17.22
CA PRO A 411 41.34 -33.43 -17.71
C PRO A 411 41.37 -34.42 -18.87
N GLU A 412 41.99 -34.02 -19.98
CA GLU A 412 42.15 -34.87 -21.15
C GLU A 412 43.09 -36.02 -20.78
N ILE A 413 42.52 -37.16 -20.41
CA ILE A 413 43.30 -38.36 -20.05
C ILE A 413 43.78 -38.99 -21.36
N ASN A 414 44.98 -38.61 -21.79
CA ASN A 414 45.68 -39.28 -22.88
C ASN A 414 46.25 -40.63 -22.40
N ILE A 415 45.45 -41.70 -22.46
CA ILE A 415 45.93 -43.05 -22.22
C ILE A 415 46.69 -43.52 -23.47
N ARG A 416 48.02 -43.50 -23.42
CA ARG A 416 48.86 -44.20 -24.40
C ARG A 416 48.93 -45.67 -24.03
N ILE A 417 48.19 -46.50 -24.74
CA ILE A 417 48.35 -47.96 -24.68
C ILE A 417 49.61 -48.32 -25.47
N ARG A 418 50.62 -48.88 -24.81
CA ARG A 418 51.77 -49.48 -25.50
C ARG A 418 51.31 -50.81 -26.10
N GLY A 419 51.42 -50.94 -27.43
CA GLY A 419 51.24 -52.22 -28.11
C GLY A 419 52.33 -53.20 -27.69
N HIS A 420 51.92 -54.44 -27.43
CA HIS A 420 52.78 -55.60 -27.30
C HIS A 420 52.82 -56.36 -28.62
#